data_AF-A0AAV6VKI0-F1
#
_entry.id   AF-A0AAV6VKI0-F1
#
_cell.length_a   1.000
_cell.length_b   1.000
_cell.length_c   1.000
_cell.angle_alpha   90.00
_cell.angle_beta   90.00
_cell.angle_gamma   90.00
#
_symmetry.space_group_name_H-M   'P 1'
#
loop_
_entity.id
_entity.type
_entity.pdbx_description
1 polymer ?
#
loop_
_entity_poly.entity_id
_entity_poly.type
_entity_poly.pdbx_seq_one_letter_code
_entity_poly.pdbx_strand_id
1 'polypeptide(L)'
;MRTLIILVLCVLLVNFNLSWAAEPAKIGQPLLCHGCVAVIKELHKVLKDSSGRKKTVNQSLTRLCEINNFVSYTFSPPKMIKACNFIVETYKSELTENLIEYYKKFRTAENLKLQEKFCEHVINACEGTRRPTKESEMKPHGFSMDDANEKLQKAAEKGFTHVESEVGEQPLQIETPENSQTTPMPHEEL
;
A
#
# COMPACT_ATOMS: atom_id res chain seq x y z
N MET A 1 -2.33 -23.82 -55.89
CA MET A 1 -3.23 -23.64 -54.72
C MET A 1 -2.62 -24.14 -53.41
N ARG A 2 -2.22 -25.41 -53.31
CA ARG A 2 -1.62 -25.98 -52.08
C ARG A 2 -0.34 -25.26 -51.60
N THR A 3 0.55 -24.90 -52.52
CA THR A 3 1.79 -24.15 -52.21
C THR A 3 1.54 -22.72 -51.72
N LEU A 4 0.47 -22.09 -52.20
CA LEU A 4 0.09 -20.71 -51.82
C LEU A 4 -0.51 -20.68 -50.40
N ILE A 5 -1.28 -21.71 -50.03
CA ILE A 5 -1.85 -21.86 -48.69
C ILE A 5 -0.76 -22.07 -47.63
N ILE A 6 0.29 -22.85 -47.95
CA ILE A 6 1.42 -23.08 -47.04
C ILE A 6 2.20 -21.78 -46.80
N LEU A 7 2.44 -20.98 -47.83
CA LEU A 7 3.14 -19.69 -47.69
C LEU A 7 2.34 -18.71 -46.83
N VAL A 8 1.02 -18.62 -47.03
CA VAL A 8 0.14 -17.75 -46.23
C VAL A 8 0.11 -18.21 -44.76
N LEU A 9 0.03 -19.51 -44.50
CA LEU A 9 0.09 -20.06 -43.13
C LEU A 9 1.44 -19.78 -42.44
N CYS A 10 2.56 -19.91 -43.16
CA CYS A 10 3.87 -19.59 -42.61
C CYS A 10 3.99 -18.10 -42.26
N VAL A 11 3.51 -17.20 -43.11
CA VAL A 11 3.54 -15.75 -42.83
C VAL A 11 2.67 -15.42 -41.61
N LEU A 12 1.49 -16.02 -41.45
CA LEU A 12 0.64 -15.81 -40.28
C LEU A 12 1.26 -16.36 -38.99
N LEU A 13 1.94 -17.50 -39.04
CA LEU A 13 2.63 -18.09 -37.87
C LEU A 13 3.86 -17.28 -37.44
N VAL A 14 4.59 -16.68 -38.38
CA VAL A 14 5.75 -15.82 -38.07
C VAL A 14 5.31 -14.48 -37.47
N ASN A 15 4.17 -13.94 -37.89
CA ASN A 15 3.66 -12.66 -37.37
C ASN A 15 2.93 -12.77 -36.01
N PHE A 16 2.47 -13.96 -35.61
CA PHE A 16 1.74 -14.15 -34.34
C PHE A 16 2.64 -14.18 -33.09
N ASN A 17 3.98 -14.19 -33.26
CA ASN A 17 4.94 -14.28 -32.15
C ASN A 17 5.49 -12.93 -31.70
N LEU A 18 4.92 -11.80 -32.14
CA LEU A 18 5.27 -10.50 -31.56
C LEU A 18 4.57 -10.33 -30.20
N SER A 19 4.94 -11.18 -29.24
CA SER A 19 4.71 -10.87 -27.82
C SER A 19 5.47 -9.60 -27.51
N TRP A 20 4.72 -8.52 -27.37
CA TRP A 20 5.21 -7.27 -26.80
C TRP A 20 5.54 -7.53 -25.33
N ALA A 21 6.73 -8.06 -25.07
CA ALA A 21 7.30 -8.08 -23.74
C ALA A 21 7.60 -6.61 -23.39
N ALA A 22 6.67 -5.97 -22.67
CA ALA A 22 6.95 -4.67 -22.06
C ALA A 22 8.19 -4.83 -21.17
N GLU A 23 9.22 -3.99 -21.38
CA GLU A 23 10.40 -3.99 -20.52
C GLU A 23 9.94 -3.80 -19.07
N PRO A 24 10.42 -4.65 -18.12
CA PRO A 24 9.98 -4.55 -16.74
C PRO A 24 10.27 -3.14 -16.21
N ALA A 25 9.26 -2.53 -15.60
CA ALA A 25 9.36 -1.18 -15.08
C ALA A 25 10.52 -1.06 -14.09
N LYS A 26 11.49 -0.18 -14.36
CA LYS A 26 12.63 0.05 -13.45
C LYS A 26 12.13 0.68 -12.15
N ILE A 27 12.29 -0.02 -11.03
CA ILE A 27 12.05 0.50 -9.68
C ILE A 27 13.38 1.04 -9.16
N GLY A 28 13.42 2.34 -8.87
CA GLY A 28 14.60 2.97 -8.29
C GLY A 28 14.82 2.60 -6.82
N GLN A 29 16.06 2.70 -6.38
CA GLN A 29 16.37 2.80 -4.95
C GLN A 29 15.89 4.16 -4.40
N PRO A 30 15.42 4.28 -3.15
CA PRO A 30 15.31 3.26 -2.08
C PRO A 30 14.01 2.42 -2.10
N LEU A 31 13.10 2.68 -3.04
CA LEU A 31 11.78 2.04 -3.07
C LEU A 31 11.88 0.51 -3.24
N LEU A 32 12.83 0.03 -4.03
CA LEU A 32 13.04 -1.41 -4.24
C LEU A 32 13.43 -2.11 -2.92
N CYS A 33 14.37 -1.55 -2.16
CA CYS A 33 14.79 -2.11 -0.87
C CYS A 33 13.62 -2.17 0.13
N HIS A 34 12.88 -1.07 0.28
CA HIS A 34 11.70 -1.03 1.17
C HIS A 34 10.62 -2.01 0.72
N GLY A 35 10.35 -2.08 -0.59
CA GLY A 35 9.42 -3.02 -1.19
C GLY A 35 9.80 -4.47 -0.88
N CYS A 36 11.07 -4.84 -1.02
CA CYS A 36 11.53 -6.20 -0.76
C CYS A 36 11.37 -6.59 0.71
N VAL A 37 11.80 -5.72 1.62
CA VAL A 37 11.65 -5.98 3.06
C VAL A 37 10.17 -6.13 3.44
N ALA A 38 9.30 -5.27 2.91
CA ALA A 38 7.86 -5.36 3.13
C ALA A 38 7.26 -6.67 2.60
N VAL A 39 7.61 -7.07 1.37
CA VAL A 39 7.20 -8.34 0.76
C VAL A 39 7.54 -9.53 1.68
N ILE A 40 8.77 -9.59 2.18
CA ILE A 40 9.19 -10.67 3.10
C ILE A 40 8.45 -10.60 4.43
N LYS A 41 8.18 -9.40 4.96
CA LYS A 41 7.41 -9.22 6.20
C LYS A 41 5.96 -9.70 6.04
N GLU A 42 5.26 -9.27 5.00
CA GLU A 42 3.88 -9.67 4.74
C GLU A 42 3.77 -11.19 4.50
N LEU A 43 4.70 -11.77 3.74
CA LEU A 43 4.76 -13.22 3.54
C LEU A 43 5.04 -13.97 4.85
N HIS A 44 5.86 -13.43 5.73
CA HIS A 44 6.15 -14.06 7.01
C HIS A 44 4.93 -14.14 7.93
N LYS A 45 4.07 -13.11 7.93
CA LYS A 45 2.83 -13.11 8.73
C LYS A 45 1.98 -14.35 8.45
N VAL A 46 1.97 -14.81 7.20
CA VAL A 46 1.16 -15.96 6.75
C VAL A 46 1.95 -17.28 6.67
N LEU A 47 3.26 -17.24 6.44
CA LEU A 47 4.06 -18.46 6.17
C LEU A 47 4.85 -19.00 7.36
N LYS A 48 4.99 -18.27 8.47
CA LYS A 48 5.82 -18.68 9.62
C LYS A 48 5.54 -20.10 10.15
N ASP A 49 4.30 -20.58 10.01
CA ASP A 49 3.86 -21.91 10.46
C ASP A 49 3.62 -22.91 9.31
N SER A 50 3.86 -22.51 8.06
CA SER A 50 3.50 -23.27 6.85
C SER A 50 4.34 -24.53 6.59
N SER A 51 5.47 -24.68 7.28
CA SER A 51 6.49 -25.72 7.01
C SER A 51 7.00 -25.74 5.54
N GLY A 52 6.92 -24.60 4.84
CA GLY A 52 7.43 -24.45 3.47
C GLY A 52 6.67 -25.24 2.42
N ARG A 53 5.38 -25.53 2.64
CA ARG A 53 4.55 -26.25 1.67
C ARG A 53 4.36 -25.41 0.39
N LYS A 54 4.81 -25.92 -0.76
CA LYS A 54 4.77 -25.22 -2.07
C LYS A 54 3.40 -24.62 -2.41
N LYS A 55 2.32 -25.37 -2.19
CA LYS A 55 0.95 -24.89 -2.43
C LYS A 55 0.64 -23.64 -1.60
N THR A 56 0.95 -23.66 -0.30
CA THR A 56 0.72 -22.54 0.61
C THR A 56 1.56 -21.33 0.21
N VAL A 57 2.85 -21.53 -0.11
CA VAL A 57 3.72 -20.44 -0.59
C VAL A 57 3.14 -19.78 -1.85
N ASN A 58 2.77 -20.57 -2.86
CA ASN A 58 2.19 -20.04 -4.09
C ASN A 58 0.87 -19.29 -3.86
N GLN A 59 0.02 -19.79 -2.96
CA GLN A 59 -1.23 -19.12 -2.60
C GLN A 59 -0.99 -17.78 -1.89
N SER A 60 0.02 -17.71 -1.01
CA SER A 60 0.38 -16.46 -0.33
C SER A 60 0.88 -15.39 -1.30
N LEU A 61 1.56 -15.77 -2.40
CA LEU A 61 2.01 -14.83 -3.42
C LEU A 61 0.85 -14.19 -4.21
N THR A 62 -0.26 -14.91 -4.43
CA THR A 62 -1.40 -14.42 -5.24
C THR A 62 -2.08 -13.19 -4.64
N ARG A 63 -2.14 -13.09 -3.31
CA ARG A 63 -2.80 -11.98 -2.58
C ARG A 63 -1.82 -11.03 -1.92
N LEU A 64 -0.53 -11.17 -2.23
CA LEU A 64 0.50 -10.42 -1.54
C LEU A 64 0.41 -8.92 -1.86
N CYS A 65 0.27 -8.57 -3.14
CA CYS A 65 0.37 -7.19 -3.62
C CYS A 65 -0.94 -6.38 -3.51
N GLU A 66 -1.78 -6.68 -2.51
CA GLU A 66 -3.01 -5.94 -2.21
C GLU A 66 -2.72 -4.69 -1.37
N ILE A 67 -3.47 -3.60 -1.60
CA ILE A 67 -3.26 -2.29 -0.93
C ILE A 67 -3.19 -2.42 0.60
N ASN A 68 -4.09 -3.19 1.18
CA ASN A 68 -4.25 -3.34 2.62
C ASN A 68 -3.00 -3.91 3.31
N ASN A 69 -2.17 -4.66 2.57
CA ASN A 69 -0.94 -5.23 3.11
C ASN A 69 0.17 -4.18 3.25
N PHE A 70 0.05 -3.00 2.63
CA PHE A 70 1.13 -2.02 2.56
C PHE A 70 0.81 -0.65 3.18
N VAL A 71 -0.29 -0.54 3.94
CA VAL A 71 -0.76 0.73 4.53
C VAL A 71 0.17 1.30 5.60
N SER A 72 0.99 0.46 6.24
CA SER A 72 1.84 0.84 7.39
C SER A 72 3.32 1.02 7.04
N TYR A 73 3.66 1.13 5.76
CA TYR A 73 5.06 1.23 5.30
C TYR A 73 5.45 2.66 4.93
N THR A 74 6.77 2.90 4.84
CA THR A 74 7.35 4.23 4.61
C THR A 74 6.89 4.89 3.30
N PHE A 75 6.76 4.13 2.22
CA PHE A 75 6.24 4.64 0.95
C PHE A 75 4.73 4.45 0.88
N SER A 76 4.06 5.33 0.13
CA SER A 76 2.62 5.23 -0.07
C SER A 76 2.20 3.87 -0.64
N PRO A 77 1.00 3.35 -0.31
CA PRO A 77 0.57 2.04 -0.76
C PRO A 77 0.67 1.81 -2.28
N PRO A 78 0.32 2.79 -3.16
CA PRO A 78 0.51 2.61 -4.60
C PRO A 78 1.98 2.37 -5.01
N LYS A 79 2.94 3.06 -4.37
CA LYS A 79 4.38 2.86 -4.62
C LYS A 79 4.84 1.50 -4.12
N MET A 80 4.39 1.09 -2.94
CA MET A 80 4.73 -0.21 -2.36
C MET A 80 4.18 -1.37 -3.19
N ILE A 81 2.94 -1.28 -3.68
CA ILE A 81 2.35 -2.27 -4.58
C ILE A 81 3.12 -2.35 -5.89
N LYS A 82 3.54 -1.21 -6.44
CA LYS A 82 4.38 -1.19 -7.64
C LYS A 82 5.68 -1.97 -7.42
N ALA A 83 6.33 -1.78 -6.27
CA ALA A 83 7.53 -2.55 -5.91
C ALA A 83 7.22 -4.03 -5.66
N CYS A 84 6.11 -4.35 -4.99
CA CYS A 84 5.66 -5.72 -4.75
C CYS A 84 5.45 -6.48 -6.06
N ASN A 85 4.67 -5.91 -6.99
CA ASN A 85 4.41 -6.50 -8.30
C ASN A 85 5.70 -6.71 -9.06
N PHE A 86 6.57 -5.69 -9.10
CA PHE A 86 7.88 -5.81 -9.74
C PHE A 86 8.68 -7.01 -9.18
N ILE A 87 8.73 -7.17 -7.86
CA ILE A 87 9.47 -8.28 -7.23
C ILE A 87 8.82 -9.64 -7.54
N VAL A 88 7.50 -9.75 -7.41
CA VAL A 88 6.76 -11.00 -7.61
C VAL A 88 6.77 -11.43 -9.07
N GLU A 89 6.72 -10.49 -10.01
CA GLU A 89 6.73 -10.77 -11.45
C GLU A 89 8.14 -11.11 -11.95
N THR A 90 9.15 -10.36 -11.48
CA THR A 90 10.53 -10.50 -11.97
C THR A 90 11.27 -11.66 -11.29
N TYR A 91 11.08 -11.87 -9.99
CA TYR A 91 11.88 -12.80 -9.17
C TYR A 91 11.03 -13.91 -8.56
N LYS A 92 9.95 -14.31 -9.24
CA LYS A 92 8.98 -15.27 -8.71
C LYS A 92 9.60 -16.60 -8.30
N SER A 93 10.50 -17.13 -9.14
CA SER A 93 11.10 -18.44 -8.93
C SER A 93 12.00 -18.40 -7.71
N GLU A 94 12.90 -17.43 -7.69
CA GLU A 94 13.87 -17.19 -6.62
C GLU A 94 13.16 -16.94 -5.30
N LEU A 95 12.11 -16.11 -5.30
CA LEU A 95 11.30 -15.84 -4.12
C LEU A 95 10.65 -17.13 -3.61
N THR A 96 10.00 -17.89 -4.49
CA THR A 96 9.30 -19.13 -4.13
C THR A 96 10.25 -20.17 -3.55
N GLU A 97 11.40 -20.39 -4.19
CA GLU A 97 12.42 -21.35 -3.76
C GLU A 97 12.99 -20.96 -2.39
N ASN A 98 13.34 -19.69 -2.20
CA ASN A 98 13.86 -19.20 -0.92
C ASN A 98 12.84 -19.32 0.21
N LEU A 99 11.56 -19.03 -0.04
CA LEU A 99 10.50 -19.21 0.96
C LEU A 99 10.32 -20.67 1.35
N ILE A 100 10.27 -21.57 0.36
CA ILE A 100 10.12 -23.01 0.60
C ILE A 100 11.31 -23.53 1.41
N GLU A 101 12.53 -23.19 1.01
CA GLU A 101 13.74 -23.63 1.69
C GLU A 101 13.80 -23.11 3.13
N TYR A 102 13.48 -21.82 3.33
CA TYR A 102 13.51 -21.19 4.64
C TYR A 102 12.50 -21.81 5.60
N TYR A 103 11.22 -21.88 5.22
CA TYR A 103 10.17 -22.37 6.13
C TYR A 103 10.14 -23.90 6.27
N LYS A 104 10.85 -24.65 5.42
CA LYS A 104 11.13 -26.07 5.69
C LYS A 104 12.10 -26.26 6.85
N LYS A 105 13.08 -25.37 6.99
CA LYS A 105 14.18 -25.46 7.97
C LYS A 105 13.88 -24.71 9.26
N PHE A 106 13.22 -23.56 9.17
CA PHE A 106 13.07 -22.62 10.27
C PHE A 106 11.59 -22.40 10.61
N ARG A 107 11.27 -22.57 11.90
CA ARG A 107 10.04 -22.08 12.53
C ARG A 107 10.43 -21.01 13.53
N THR A 108 10.27 -19.76 13.15
CA THR A 108 10.80 -18.61 13.88
C THR A 108 9.81 -17.45 13.82
N ALA A 109 9.81 -16.62 14.85
CA ALA A 109 9.04 -15.37 14.90
C ALA A 109 9.72 -14.22 14.12
N GLU A 110 11.00 -14.41 13.74
CA GLU A 110 11.84 -13.43 13.07
C GLU A 110 12.11 -13.85 11.62
N ASN A 111 12.13 -12.89 10.70
CA ASN A 111 12.38 -13.10 9.27
C ASN A 111 13.64 -12.38 8.75
N LEU A 112 14.46 -11.82 9.65
CA LEU A 112 15.66 -11.04 9.30
C LEU A 112 16.63 -11.81 8.40
N LYS A 113 16.87 -13.10 8.70
CA LYS A 113 17.75 -13.95 7.87
C LYS A 113 17.19 -14.17 6.46
N LEU A 114 15.86 -14.24 6.33
CA LEU A 114 15.21 -14.36 5.03
C LEU A 114 15.27 -13.03 4.25
N GLN A 115 15.10 -11.90 4.94
CA GLN A 115 15.27 -10.57 4.34
C GLN A 115 16.70 -10.38 3.82
N GLU A 116 17.70 -10.66 4.64
CA GLU A 116 19.11 -10.57 4.27
C GLU A 116 19.42 -11.48 3.07
N LYS A 117 19.08 -12.77 3.16
CA LYS A 117 19.28 -13.71 2.06
C LYS A 117 18.64 -13.23 0.77
N PHE A 118 17.33 -12.93 0.79
CA PHE A 118 16.62 -12.64 -0.44
C PHE A 118 16.86 -11.22 -0.95
N CYS A 119 16.65 -10.21 -0.10
CA CYS A 119 16.71 -8.80 -0.51
C CYS A 119 18.14 -8.31 -0.72
N GLU A 120 19.11 -8.79 0.05
CA GLU A 120 20.49 -8.28 -0.05
C GLU A 120 21.33 -9.14 -1.00
N HIS A 121 21.19 -10.48 -0.96
CA HIS A 121 22.08 -11.36 -1.73
C HIS A 121 21.49 -11.95 -3.01
N VAL A 122 20.19 -12.23 -3.05
CA VAL A 122 19.58 -12.87 -4.24
C VAL A 122 19.21 -11.83 -5.29
N ILE A 123 18.58 -10.72 -4.89
CA ILE A 123 18.11 -9.70 -5.83
C ILE A 123 18.82 -8.35 -5.70
N ASN A 124 19.76 -8.20 -4.76
CA ASN A 124 20.50 -6.96 -4.50
C ASN A 124 19.59 -5.71 -4.35
N ALA A 125 18.37 -5.90 -3.84
CA ALA A 125 17.36 -4.86 -3.70
C ALA A 125 17.77 -3.75 -2.73
N CYS A 126 18.74 -3.97 -1.85
CA CYS A 126 19.20 -2.97 -0.88
C CYS A 126 20.62 -2.46 -1.16
N GLU A 127 21.15 -2.70 -2.37
CA GLU A 127 22.46 -2.18 -2.74
C GLU A 127 22.49 -0.64 -2.67
N GLY A 128 23.53 -0.10 -2.02
CA GLY A 128 23.73 1.35 -1.87
C GLY A 128 22.71 2.06 -0.99
N THR A 129 21.82 1.35 -0.29
CA THR A 129 20.81 1.94 0.59
C THR A 129 20.74 1.27 1.95
N ARG A 130 20.29 2.01 2.97
CA ARG A 130 20.09 1.45 4.30
C ARG A 130 18.82 0.59 4.30
N ARG A 131 18.95 -0.67 4.73
CA ARG A 131 17.80 -1.55 4.93
C ARG A 131 16.83 -0.99 6.00
N PRO A 132 15.51 -1.01 5.74
CA PRO A 132 14.52 -0.68 6.76
C PRO A 132 14.61 -1.59 7.99
N THR A 133 14.61 -0.99 9.17
CA THR A 133 14.44 -1.68 10.47
C THR A 133 13.06 -1.37 11.06
N LYS A 134 12.66 -2.11 12.10
CA LYS A 134 11.36 -1.89 12.79
C LYS A 134 11.21 -0.44 13.30
N GLU A 135 12.31 0.23 13.64
CA GLU A 135 12.34 1.61 14.12
C GLU A 135 12.19 2.64 12.98
N SER A 136 12.55 2.26 11.75
CA SER A 136 12.47 3.13 10.57
C SER A 136 11.12 3.11 9.87
N GLU A 137 10.22 2.23 10.31
CA GLU A 137 8.87 2.14 9.77
C GLU A 137 8.03 3.31 10.30
N MET A 138 7.40 4.04 9.39
CA MET A 138 6.50 5.12 9.73
C MET A 138 5.34 4.51 10.53
N LYS A 139 5.28 4.75 11.84
CA LYS A 139 4.02 4.57 12.57
C LYS A 139 3.00 5.44 11.86
N PRO A 140 1.85 4.91 11.43
CA PRO A 140 0.86 5.72 10.73
C PRO A 140 0.57 6.96 11.56
N HIS A 141 0.91 8.13 11.03
CA HIS A 141 0.56 9.41 11.62
C HIS A 141 -0.90 9.68 11.24
N GLY A 142 -1.79 8.95 11.88
CA GLY A 142 -3.22 9.22 11.94
C GLY A 142 -3.59 9.08 13.40
N PHE A 143 -4.35 10.03 13.94
CA PHE A 143 -5.02 9.84 15.22
C PHE A 143 -5.67 8.46 15.18
N SER A 144 -5.43 7.61 16.18
CA SER A 144 -6.31 6.46 16.36
C SER A 144 -7.75 6.99 16.29
N MET A 145 -8.70 6.22 15.77
CA MET A 145 -10.11 6.60 15.89
C MET A 145 -10.44 6.86 17.37
N ASP A 146 -9.74 6.18 18.28
CA ASP A 146 -9.78 6.43 19.72
C ASP A 146 -9.21 7.82 20.11
N ASP A 147 -8.07 8.23 19.55
CA ASP A 147 -7.49 9.56 19.81
C ASP A 147 -8.36 10.70 19.23
N ALA A 148 -8.98 10.46 18.06
CA ALA A 148 -9.89 11.40 17.44
C ALA A 148 -11.20 11.50 18.23
N ASN A 149 -11.74 10.36 18.67
CA ASN A 149 -12.94 10.29 19.50
C ASN A 149 -12.69 10.91 20.89
N GLU A 150 -11.53 10.67 21.50
CA GLU A 150 -11.11 11.28 22.77
C GLU A 150 -10.96 12.81 22.62
N LYS A 151 -10.41 13.30 21.50
CA LYS A 151 -10.34 14.74 21.21
C LYS A 151 -11.71 15.37 21.01
N LEU A 152 -12.63 14.69 20.33
CA LEU A 152 -14.01 15.15 20.15
C LEU A 152 -14.76 15.20 21.49
N GLN A 153 -14.58 14.19 22.35
CA GLN A 153 -15.15 14.18 23.70
C GLN A 153 -14.58 15.30 24.56
N LYS A 154 -13.26 15.49 24.59
CA LYS A 154 -12.62 16.59 25.32
C LYS A 154 -13.02 17.97 24.79
N ALA A 155 -13.29 18.11 23.49
CA ALA A 155 -13.80 19.36 22.90
C ALA A 155 -15.27 19.59 23.26
N ALA A 156 -16.09 18.54 23.33
CA ALA A 156 -17.48 18.61 23.77
C ALA A 156 -17.60 18.96 25.27
N GLU A 157 -16.73 18.40 26.12
CA GLU A 157 -16.68 18.71 27.56
C GLU A 157 -16.22 20.15 27.83
N LYS A 158 -15.25 20.67 27.06
CA LYS A 158 -14.82 22.07 27.14
C LYS A 158 -15.82 23.06 26.56
N GLY A 159 -16.78 22.59 25.77
CA GLY A 159 -17.85 23.41 25.17
C GLY A 159 -19.00 23.73 26.12
N PHE A 160 -19.05 23.14 27.32
CA PHE A 160 -20.12 23.35 28.29
C PHE A 160 -19.58 23.57 29.71
N THR A 161 -19.07 24.78 29.97
CA THR A 161 -19.04 25.49 31.27
C THR A 161 -18.49 26.89 30.93
N HIS A 162 -19.23 28.00 30.97
CA HIS A 162 -19.98 28.57 32.08
C HIS A 162 -21.00 29.59 31.53
N VAL A 163 -22.30 29.34 31.67
CA VAL A 163 -23.30 30.42 31.81
C VAL A 163 -24.27 29.92 32.87
N GLU A 164 -23.91 30.14 34.13
CA GLU A 164 -24.88 30.16 35.22
C GLU A 164 -25.10 31.61 35.62
N SER A 165 -26.38 31.92 35.80
CA SER A 165 -26.98 33.23 35.85
C SER A 165 -26.75 33.94 37.19
N GLU A 166 -26.55 35.25 37.16
CA GLU A 166 -27.03 36.12 38.23
C GLU A 166 -28.14 37.02 37.69
N VAL A 167 -29.28 36.95 38.36
CA VAL A 167 -30.52 37.67 38.10
C VAL A 167 -30.32 39.14 38.42
N GLY A 168 -30.43 40.00 37.40
CA GLY A 168 -30.62 41.44 37.52
C GLY A 168 -31.85 41.83 36.71
N GLU A 169 -32.94 42.09 37.40
CA GLU A 169 -34.27 42.35 36.84
C GLU A 169 -34.34 43.76 36.24
N GLN A 170 -34.48 43.88 34.91
CA GLN A 170 -35.23 44.97 34.27
C GLN A 170 -35.54 44.66 32.80
N PRO A 171 -36.79 44.83 32.32
CA PRO A 171 -37.24 44.33 31.03
C PRO A 171 -36.99 45.36 29.92
N LEU A 172 -36.46 44.91 28.77
CA LEU A 172 -36.44 45.70 27.54
C LEU A 172 -36.97 44.87 26.37
N GLN A 173 -37.84 45.51 25.59
CA GLN A 173 -38.82 44.92 24.70
C GLN A 173 -38.24 44.35 23.40
N ILE A 174 -38.95 43.36 22.87
CA ILE A 174 -38.70 42.67 21.61
C ILE A 174 -39.21 43.56 20.47
N GLU A 175 -38.33 43.96 19.55
CA GLU A 175 -38.71 44.38 18.20
C GLU A 175 -38.07 43.46 17.17
N THR A 176 -38.92 42.71 16.48
CA THR A 176 -38.62 41.98 15.23
C THR A 176 -38.54 42.98 14.08
N PRO A 177 -37.70 42.75 13.07
CA PRO A 177 -38.17 43.01 11.71
C PRO A 177 -37.96 41.82 10.77
N GLU A 178 -39.07 41.53 10.11
CA GLU A 178 -39.25 40.65 8.97
C GLU A 178 -38.83 41.38 7.67
N ASN A 179 -38.22 40.62 6.77
CA ASN A 179 -38.39 40.62 5.31
C ASN A 179 -37.62 41.58 4.35
N SER A 180 -36.96 40.89 3.40
CA SER A 180 -36.80 41.13 1.94
C SER A 180 -36.25 42.45 1.39
N GLN A 181 -35.19 42.36 0.57
CA GLN A 181 -35.37 42.44 -0.89
C GLN A 181 -34.13 42.03 -1.73
N THR A 182 -34.43 41.25 -2.76
CA THR A 182 -33.68 40.76 -3.93
C THR A 182 -33.07 41.84 -4.83
N THR A 183 -31.92 41.59 -5.50
CA THR A 183 -31.67 41.73 -6.98
C THR A 183 -30.21 41.37 -7.40
N PRO A 184 -29.89 41.15 -8.71
CA PRO A 184 -29.14 39.98 -9.20
C PRO A 184 -27.75 40.25 -9.85
N MET A 185 -27.13 39.17 -10.36
CA MET A 185 -25.81 39.02 -11.02
C MET A 185 -25.45 40.01 -12.15
N PRO A 186 -24.17 40.02 -12.58
CA PRO A 186 -23.92 39.49 -13.93
C PRO A 186 -22.69 38.57 -14.08
N HIS A 187 -22.78 37.72 -15.10
CA HIS A 187 -21.70 37.03 -15.80
C HIS A 187 -20.80 38.02 -16.56
N GLU A 188 -19.52 37.72 -16.72
CA GLU A 188 -18.75 38.10 -17.91
C GLU A 188 -17.69 37.04 -18.25
N GLU A 189 -17.68 36.63 -19.50
CA GLU A 189 -16.73 35.72 -20.14
C GLU A 189 -15.50 36.48 -20.65
N LEU A 190 -14.32 35.83 -20.65
CA LEU A 190 -13.49 35.68 -21.85
C LEU A 190 -12.58 34.46 -21.73
#